data_AF-A0A0G1YAX3-F1
#
_entry.id   AF-A0A0G1YAX3-F1
#
_cell.length_a   1.000
_cell.length_b   1.000
_cell.length_c   1.000
_cell.angle_alpha   90.00
_cell.angle_beta   90.00
_cell.angle_gamma   90.00
#
_symmetry.space_group_name_H-M   'P 1'
#
loop_
_entity.id
_entity.type
_entity.pdbx_description
1 polymer ?
#
loop_
_entity_poly.entity_id
_entity_poly.type
_entity_poly.pdbx_seq_one_letter_code
_entity_poly.pdbx_strand_id
1 'polypeptide(L)'
;MSNLHIIEVQIHKPVNDGFRVKVSVLDLGMFLNGVLVFPPNDQHEEWITYPPVIKIGYKKIYPAEFNKKETLWSEIHQACTEAVKLEQSYDTPTELDDPEDWSQEKLKRQLDKVWPDENQ
;
A
#
# COMPACT_ATOMS: atom_id res chain seq x y z
N MET A 1 18.07 -5.99 -3.65
CA MET A 1 18.65 -4.72 -4.13
C MET A 1 18.38 -3.69 -3.05
N SER A 2 19.35 -2.86 -2.71
CA SER A 2 19.13 -1.74 -1.78
C SER A 2 18.38 -0.62 -2.52
N ASN A 3 17.22 -0.22 -2.01
CA ASN A 3 16.45 0.90 -2.58
C ASN A 3 17.30 2.17 -2.54
N LEU A 4 17.40 2.86 -3.67
CA LEU A 4 18.19 4.10 -3.79
C LEU A 4 17.41 5.31 -3.28
N HIS A 5 16.08 5.30 -3.43
CA HIS A 5 15.22 6.42 -3.09
C HIS A 5 14.37 6.13 -1.85
N ILE A 6 13.99 7.20 -1.14
CA ILE A 6 13.10 7.11 0.02
C ILE A 6 11.66 7.30 -0.48
N ILE A 7 10.93 6.19 -0.59
CA ILE A 7 9.58 6.16 -1.16
C ILE A 7 8.56 5.88 -0.05
N GLU A 8 7.62 6.80 0.13
CA GLU A 8 6.45 6.61 0.98
C GLU A 8 5.21 6.37 0.11
N VAL A 9 4.39 5.40 0.51
CA VAL A 9 3.15 5.06 -0.18
C VAL A 9 1.98 5.14 0.79
N GLN A 10 0.94 5.85 0.39
CA GLN A 10 -0.32 5.94 1.11
C GLN A 10 -1.44 5.32 0.28
N ILE A 11 -2.16 4.36 0.86
CA ILE A 11 -3.40 3.83 0.28
C ILE A 11 -4.46 4.93 0.31
N HIS A 12 -5.04 5.26 -0.85
CA HIS A 12 -6.08 6.27 -0.93
C HIS A 12 -7.48 5.64 -0.89
N LYS A 13 -7.75 4.69 -1.78
CA LYS A 13 -9.02 3.94 -1.81
C LYS A 13 -8.93 2.68 -2.69
N PRO A 14 -9.75 1.66 -2.42
CA PRO A 14 -9.96 0.56 -3.37
C PRO A 14 -10.57 1.06 -4.68
N VAL A 15 -10.22 0.43 -5.80
CA VAL A 15 -10.74 0.69 -7.14
C VAL A 15 -10.82 -0.63 -7.91
N ASN A 16 -12.04 -1.12 -8.13
CA ASN A 16 -12.29 -2.48 -8.64
C ASN A 16 -11.54 -3.50 -7.76
N ASP A 17 -10.79 -4.41 -8.38
CA ASP A 17 -9.98 -5.43 -7.70
C ASP A 17 -8.60 -4.94 -7.25
N GLY A 18 -8.34 -3.63 -7.32
CA GLY A 18 -7.06 -3.04 -6.96
C GLY A 18 -7.19 -1.82 -6.06
N PHE A 19 -6.12 -1.06 -5.97
CA PHE A 19 -6.02 0.11 -5.10
C PHE A 19 -5.50 1.32 -5.87
N ARG A 20 -6.05 2.48 -5.53
CA ARG A 20 -5.45 3.77 -5.85
C ARG A 20 -4.58 4.20 -4.69
N VAL A 21 -3.35 4.58 -4.99
CA VAL A 21 -2.35 5.01 -3.99
C VAL A 21 -1.78 6.38 -4.35
N LYS A 22 -1.20 7.04 -3.34
CA LYS A 22 -0.37 8.23 -3.47
C LYS A 22 1.06 7.84 -3.15
N VAL A 23 2.01 8.33 -3.93
CA VAL A 23 3.44 8.00 -3.77
C VAL A 23 4.23 9.29 -3.62
N SER A 24 5.08 9.35 -2.60
CA SER A 24 6.03 10.43 -2.37
C SER A 24 7.44 9.88 -2.48
N VAL A 25 8.26 10.45 -3.36
CA VAL A 25 9.71 10.16 -3.43
C VAL A 25 10.42 11.34 -2.78
N LEU A 26 10.74 11.18 -1.49
CA LEU A 26 11.07 12.29 -0.59
C LEU A 26 12.37 12.99 -0.99
N ASP A 27 13.37 12.22 -1.37
CA ASP A 27 14.70 12.70 -1.76
C ASP A 27 14.70 13.44 -3.10
N LEU A 28 13.72 13.17 -3.96
CA LEU A 28 13.53 13.88 -5.24
C LEU A 28 12.47 14.99 -5.18
N GLY A 29 11.76 15.14 -4.06
CA GLY A 29 10.64 16.06 -3.95
C GLY A 29 9.49 15.76 -4.93
N MET A 30 9.38 14.51 -5.39
CA MET A 30 8.39 14.09 -6.39
C MET A 30 7.14 13.50 -5.71
N PHE A 31 5.97 13.88 -6.20
CA PHE A 31 4.69 13.39 -5.68
C PHE A 31 3.77 12.91 -6.79
N LEU A 32 3.31 11.65 -6.67
CA LEU A 32 2.45 10.99 -7.64
C LEU A 32 1.08 10.73 -7.02
N ASN A 33 0.07 11.44 -7.51
CA ASN A 33 -1.30 11.23 -7.07
C ASN A 33 -2.06 10.36 -8.09
N GLY A 34 -2.57 9.21 -7.63
CA GLY A 34 -3.46 8.37 -8.42
C GLY A 34 -2.75 7.24 -9.16
N VAL A 35 -1.65 6.74 -8.61
CA VAL A 35 -1.03 5.48 -9.04
C VAL A 35 -2.04 4.36 -8.79
N LEU A 36 -2.18 3.43 -9.74
CA LEU A 36 -3.06 2.26 -9.59
C LEU A 36 -2.20 1.01 -9.41
N VAL A 37 -2.58 0.16 -8.47
CA VAL A 37 -1.90 -1.10 -8.15
C VAL A 37 -2.93 -2.22 -8.15
N PHE A 38 -2.65 -3.27 -8.91
CA PHE A 38 -3.54 -4.42 -9.03
C PHE A 38 -2.81 -5.71 -8.61
N PRO A 39 -3.48 -6.58 -7.83
CA PRO A 39 -2.96 -7.89 -7.54
C PRO A 39 -2.95 -8.77 -8.81
N PRO A 40 -2.16 -9.86 -8.80
CA PRO A 40 -2.20 -10.87 -9.84
C PRO A 40 -3.62 -11.44 -10.05
N ASN A 41 -3.94 -11.80 -11.28
CA ASN A 41 -5.20 -12.44 -11.67
C ASN A 41 -4.98 -13.41 -12.84
N ASP A 42 -6.07 -14.06 -13.30
CA ASP A 42 -6.02 -15.05 -14.39
C ASP A 42 -5.44 -14.52 -15.72
N GLN A 43 -5.41 -13.19 -15.91
CA GLN A 43 -4.87 -12.55 -17.12
C GLN A 43 -3.43 -12.06 -16.92
N HIS A 44 -3.02 -11.84 -15.67
CA HIS A 44 -1.75 -11.24 -15.30
C HIS A 44 -1.21 -11.90 -14.02
N GLU A 45 -0.24 -12.80 -14.19
CA GLU A 45 0.37 -13.56 -13.08
C GLU A 45 1.21 -12.68 -12.13
N GLU A 46 1.56 -11.47 -12.54
CA GLU A 46 2.38 -10.53 -11.78
C GLU A 46 1.56 -9.34 -11.27
N TRP A 47 2.05 -8.71 -10.20
CA TRP A 47 1.50 -7.45 -9.71
C TRP A 47 1.66 -6.37 -10.76
N ILE A 48 0.62 -5.55 -10.95
CA ILE A 48 0.67 -4.48 -11.95
C ILE A 48 0.55 -3.12 -11.28
N THR A 49 1.50 -2.23 -11.60
CA THR A 49 1.40 -0.81 -11.25
C THR A 49 1.27 0.04 -12.53
N TYR A 50 0.29 0.94 -12.51
CA TYR A 50 0.10 1.95 -13.55
C TYR A 50 0.37 3.35 -13.01
N PRO A 51 1.15 4.16 -13.74
CA PRO A 51 1.34 5.55 -13.36
C PRO A 51 0.04 6.35 -13.54
N PRO A 52 -0.06 7.53 -12.92
CA PRO A 52 -1.19 8.42 -13.11
C PRO A 52 -1.31 8.78 -14.60
N VAL A 53 -2.53 8.67 -15.13
CA VAL A 53 -2.82 9.03 -16.51
C VAL A 53 -3.18 10.51 -16.57
N ILE A 54 -2.46 11.26 -17.41
CA ILE A 54 -2.85 12.63 -17.75
C ILE A 54 -3.80 12.57 -18.94
N LYS A 55 -4.94 13.27 -18.85
CA LYS A 55 -5.86 13.42 -19.96
C LYS A 55 -5.56 14.73 -20.69
N ILE A 56 -5.12 14.64 -21.94
CA ILE A 56 -4.94 15.81 -22.82
C ILE A 56 -5.97 15.69 -23.95
N GLY A 57 -7.05 16.48 -23.85
CA GLY A 57 -8.21 16.36 -24.72
C GLY A 57 -8.88 14.98 -24.61
N TYR A 58 -8.93 14.24 -25.73
CA TYR A 58 -9.46 12.87 -25.78
C TYR A 58 -8.39 11.78 -25.58
N LYS A 59 -7.11 12.15 -25.46
CA LYS A 59 -6.00 11.20 -25.34
C LYS A 59 -5.60 11.01 -23.87
N LYS A 60 -5.31 9.75 -23.52
CA LYS A 60 -4.67 9.35 -22.26
C LYS A 60 -3.16 9.29 -22.51
N ILE A 61 -2.39 10.04 -21.74
CA ILE A 61 -0.94 10.13 -21.87
C ILE A 61 -0.31 9.72 -20.54
N TYR A 62 0.69 8.85 -20.63
CA TYR A 62 1.57 8.55 -19.51
C TYR A 62 2.76 9.51 -19.58
N PRO A 63 3.03 10.29 -18.53
CA PRO A 63 4.21 11.15 -18.48
C PRO A 63 5.49 10.35 -18.73
N ALA A 64 6.40 10.92 -19.52
CA ALA A 64 7.67 10.27 -19.85
C ALA A 64 8.53 9.99 -18.61
N GLU A 65 8.32 10.76 -17.55
CA GLU A 65 8.91 10.61 -16.21
C GLU A 65 8.58 9.24 -15.56
N PHE A 66 7.56 8.52 -16.05
CA PHE A 66 7.20 7.17 -15.60
C PHE A 66 7.57 6.09 -16.62
N ASN A 67 8.71 6.26 -17.29
CA ASN A 67 9.26 5.21 -18.11
C ASN A 67 9.51 3.96 -17.26
N LYS A 68 8.75 2.89 -17.55
CA LYS A 68 8.80 1.64 -16.78
C LYS A 68 10.14 0.91 -16.83
N LYS A 69 11.05 1.33 -17.70
CA LYS A 69 12.41 0.77 -17.83
C LYS A 69 13.42 1.44 -16.88
N GLU A 70 13.06 2.54 -16.24
CA GLU A 70 13.94 3.26 -15.32
C GLU A 70 13.92 2.61 -13.92
N THR A 71 15.06 2.64 -13.24
CA THR A 71 15.22 2.08 -11.88
C THR A 71 14.22 2.66 -10.89
N LEU A 72 13.97 3.97 -10.96
CA LEU A 72 13.00 4.65 -10.09
C LEU A 72 11.60 4.04 -10.19
N TRP A 73 11.16 3.67 -11.40
CA TRP A 73 9.85 3.05 -11.57
C TRP A 73 9.79 1.65 -10.94
N SER A 74 10.87 0.88 -11.03
CA SER A 74 10.95 -0.43 -10.36
C SER A 74 10.82 -0.29 -8.85
N GLU A 75 11.46 0.71 -8.25
CA GLU A 75 11.38 0.97 -6.81
C GLU A 75 9.98 1.43 -6.39
N ILE A 76 9.36 2.34 -7.17
CA ILE A 76 7.97 2.76 -6.96
C ILE A 76 7.02 1.56 -7.03
N HIS A 77 7.17 0.71 -8.05
CA HIS A 77 6.36 -0.49 -8.23
C HIS A 77 6.47 -1.43 -7.02
N GLN A 78 7.70 -1.68 -6.55
CA GLN A 78 7.94 -2.53 -5.37
C GLN A 78 7.29 -1.94 -4.12
N ALA A 79 7.56 -0.66 -3.79
CA ALA A 79 7.01 0.01 -2.61
C ALA A 79 5.47 0.03 -2.63
N CYS A 80 4.87 0.28 -3.79
CA CYS A 80 3.42 0.26 -3.96
C CYS A 80 2.83 -1.14 -3.72
N THR A 81 3.49 -2.17 -4.24
CA THR A 81 3.05 -3.56 -4.08
C THR A 81 3.15 -4.01 -2.64
N GLU A 82 4.23 -3.66 -1.94
CA GLU A 82 4.42 -3.98 -0.52
C GLU A 82 3.36 -3.28 0.35
N ALA A 83 3.08 -2.00 0.11
CA ALA A 83 2.05 -1.26 0.83
C ALA A 83 0.66 -1.89 0.64
N VAL A 84 0.30 -2.29 -0.59
CA VAL A 84 -1.00 -2.92 -0.87
C VAL A 84 -1.09 -4.32 -0.26
N LYS A 85 -0.01 -5.12 -0.29
CA LYS A 85 0.01 -6.43 0.38
C LYS A 85 -0.21 -6.30 1.89
N LEU A 86 0.40 -5.29 2.50
CA LEU A 86 0.23 -5.00 3.91
C LEU A 86 -1.22 -4.59 4.22
N GLU A 87 -1.81 -3.71 3.42
CA GLU A 87 -3.23 -3.33 3.54
C GLU A 87 -4.15 -4.56 3.44
N GLN A 88 -3.94 -5.40 2.42
CA GLN A 88 -4.72 -6.63 2.23
C GLN A 88 -4.56 -7.62 3.37
N SER A 89 -3.38 -7.69 4.00
CA SER A 89 -3.17 -8.56 5.17
C SER A 89 -4.01 -8.13 6.38
N TYR A 90 -4.32 -6.84 6.51
CA TYR A 90 -5.20 -6.33 7.56
C TYR A 90 -6.69 -6.54 7.26
N ASP A 91 -7.05 -6.69 5.98
CA ASP A 91 -8.44 -6.94 5.53
C ASP A 91 -8.76 -8.45 5.42
N THR A 92 -7.76 -9.33 5.54
CA THR A 92 -8.02 -10.72 5.93
C THR A 92 -8.64 -10.67 7.32
N PRO A 93 -9.83 -11.26 7.56
CA PRO A 93 -10.21 -11.61 8.92
C PRO A 93 -9.06 -12.48 9.38
N THR A 94 -8.24 -11.96 10.28
CA THR A 94 -7.57 -12.84 11.21
C THR A 94 -8.72 -13.69 11.75
N GLU A 95 -8.65 -15.01 11.65
CA GLU A 95 -9.40 -15.85 12.58
C GLU A 95 -8.95 -15.38 13.97
N LEU A 96 -9.60 -14.33 14.46
CA LEU A 96 -9.65 -14.03 15.87
C LEU A 96 -10.28 -15.30 16.41
N ASP A 97 -9.50 -16.07 17.16
CA ASP A 97 -10.05 -17.09 18.06
C ASP A 97 -11.33 -16.51 18.63
N ASP A 98 -12.46 -17.16 18.29
CA ASP A 98 -13.81 -16.66 18.56
C ASP A 98 -13.82 -16.06 19.98
N PRO A 99 -14.14 -14.77 20.15
CA PRO A 99 -14.01 -14.09 21.45
C PRO A 99 -14.99 -14.61 22.51
N GLU A 100 -15.64 -15.75 22.29
CA GLU A 100 -16.50 -16.45 23.24
C GLU A 100 -15.76 -16.98 24.48
N ASP A 101 -14.42 -17.05 24.50
CA ASP A 101 -13.65 -17.52 25.67
C ASP A 101 -12.58 -16.51 26.17
N TRP A 102 -12.81 -15.22 25.94
CA TRP A 102 -12.00 -14.17 26.54
C TRP A 102 -12.69 -13.66 27.80
N SER A 103 -12.44 -14.34 28.93
CA SER A 103 -12.82 -13.81 30.22
C SER A 103 -12.30 -12.37 30.38
N GLN A 104 -13.10 -11.50 30.99
CA GLN A 104 -12.79 -10.07 31.21
C GLN A 104 -11.40 -9.87 31.84
N GLU A 105 -10.91 -10.86 32.59
CA GLU A 105 -9.60 -10.88 33.22
C GLU A 105 -8.44 -11.07 32.22
N LYS A 106 -8.64 -11.88 31.16
CA LYS A 106 -7.66 -12.10 30.10
C LYS A 106 -7.54 -10.86 29.19
N LEU A 107 -8.67 -10.22 28.89
CA LEU A 107 -8.72 -8.93 28.19
C LEU A 107 -7.96 -7.85 28.95
N LYS A 108 -8.23 -7.70 30.26
CA LYS A 108 -7.54 -6.72 31.10
C LYS A 108 -6.02 -6.95 31.16
N ARG A 109 -5.58 -8.20 31.31
CA ARG A 109 -4.14 -8.54 31.30
C ARG A 109 -3.44 -8.27 29.97
N GLN A 110 -4.15 -8.36 28.84
CA GLN A 110 -3.58 -7.98 27.54
C GLN A 110 -3.58 -6.47 27.34
N LEU A 111 -4.63 -5.77 27.78
CA LEU A 111 -4.68 -4.31 27.76
C LEU A 111 -3.54 -3.69 28.57
N ASP A 112 -3.31 -4.17 29.79
CA ASP A 112 -2.25 -3.68 30.69
C ASP A 112 -0.82 -3.93 30.15
N LYS A 113 -0.66 -4.89 29.22
CA LYS A 113 0.64 -5.17 28.56
C LYS A 113 0.94 -4.21 27.40
N VAL A 114 -0.10 -3.78 26.69
CA VAL A 114 0.04 -2.91 25.51
C VAL A 114 -0.03 -1.44 25.92
N TRP A 115 -0.78 -1.15 26.98
CA TRP A 115 -0.97 0.18 27.56
C TRP A 115 -0.77 0.09 29.08
N PRO A 116 0.47 -0.04 29.58
CA PRO A 116 0.71 0.11 31.00
C PRO A 116 0.32 1.55 31.36
N ASP A 117 -0.68 1.73 32.22
CA ASP A 117 -1.05 3.04 32.74
C ASP A 117 0.18 3.67 33.41
N GLU A 118 0.86 4.58 32.71
CA GLU A 118 1.95 5.40 33.27
C GLU A 118 1.40 6.49 34.20
N ASN A 119 0.61 6.10 35.20
CA ASN A 119 0.22 6.97 36.32
C ASN A 119 -0.08 6.14 37.57
N GLN A 120 0.97 5.60 38.20
CA GLN A 120 1.05 5.41 39.66
C GLN A 120 2.49 5.64 40.14
#